data_AF-A0A2H0UHX0-F1
#
_entry.id   AF-A0A2H0UHX0-F1
#
_cell.length_a   1.000
_cell.length_b   1.000
_cell.length_c   1.000
_cell.angle_alpha   90.00
_cell.angle_beta   90.00
_cell.angle_gamma   90.00
#
_symmetry.space_group_name_H-M   'P 1'
#
loop_
_entity.id
_entity.type
_entity.pdbx_description
1 polymer ?
#
loop_
_entity_poly.entity_id
_entity_poly.type
_entity_poly.pdbx_seq_one_letter_code
_entity_poly.pdbx_strand_id
1 'polypeptide(L)'
;MTNLKSLMMNKQVLLAMGMIVFAGAVLAAGTGAFFSSQAEATGNVFTAGTLDLKIAKDSNGNPVNGWLDAQNNSWNLTSLTPGGTPEESAVWLKNTGSVDGMTLGVAMANAAATVPGTAAQMRITEMTLDGDSLLEGGAGADFGDYSTPMGCDETITPGNFASTVNAATAGQVLCVEAGDYNPGDLTMSADGVTLVALNAPNSADRAKVDGTFNVTGDNVTIKGLYIEPGTVVFQGSAISINADGVTIDSNIINDVDGLANGGSVKGVYIGHTGVAGTRSNVTVTNNVISDIDAKTGPFISGGNPASGKGAYGVLVNFGGSTTGLVITNNTISDLEGLWSHAVGLEGDTPSAVVTYNDISDVVDHKGGTDSVSVFFETNTSAGTVDVKFNNFDPSNLSVAVHPSLTYAGSMDARNNWWGDFDSSDQVFKNGNNINTNNPAGGPIAGLINGNDFNGNGYADLQDLNNDPILSAGVGLDAGEQKQFVMAVQLDGPTTGNEFQSASLTTDLVFTLNQI
;
A
#
# COMPACT_ATOMS: atom_id res chain seq x y z
N MET A 1 45.65 86.85 31.91
CA MET A 1 44.58 86.09 31.24
C MET A 1 45.25 85.00 30.42
N THR A 2 45.26 83.77 30.95
CA THR A 2 45.84 82.58 30.30
C THR A 2 44.84 81.44 30.50
N ASN A 3 44.57 80.73 29.42
CA ASN A 3 43.38 79.93 29.15
C ASN A 3 43.05 78.83 30.18
N LEU A 4 41.96 79.02 30.93
CA LEU A 4 41.23 77.93 31.61
C LEU A 4 40.40 77.05 30.63
N LYS A 5 40.38 77.39 29.33
CA LYS A 5 39.63 76.64 28.30
C LYS A 5 40.25 75.28 27.91
N SER A 6 41.48 74.98 28.31
CA SER A 6 42.14 73.71 27.95
C SER A 6 41.78 72.52 28.85
N LEU A 7 41.07 72.72 29.95
CA LEU A 7 40.69 71.62 30.87
C LEU A 7 39.27 71.08 30.65
N MET A 8 38.45 71.70 29.79
CA MET A 8 37.11 71.21 29.46
C MET A 8 37.10 70.18 28.33
N MET A 9 38.22 69.97 27.63
CA MET A 9 38.33 69.06 26.49
C MET A 9 38.73 67.62 26.86
N ASN A 10 38.52 67.18 28.11
CA ASN A 10 38.93 65.83 28.54
C ASN A 10 37.83 64.97 29.17
N LYS A 11 36.66 65.54 29.50
CA LYS A 11 35.55 64.75 30.06
C LYS A 11 34.75 64.01 28.99
N GLN A 12 34.58 64.62 27.81
CA GLN A 12 33.89 63.99 26.68
C GLN A 12 34.73 62.87 26.06
N VAL A 13 36.06 63.03 25.99
CA VAL A 13 36.97 61.98 25.51
C VAL A 13 37.01 60.81 26.50
N LEU A 14 37.07 61.05 27.81
CA LEU A 14 37.01 59.98 28.82
C LEU A 14 35.67 59.23 28.78
N LEU A 15 34.54 59.94 28.62
CA LEU A 15 33.23 59.29 28.51
C LEU A 15 33.13 58.42 27.24
N ALA A 16 33.66 58.91 26.11
CA ALA A 16 33.67 58.16 24.86
C ALA A 16 34.54 56.90 24.95
N MET A 17 35.72 57.00 25.56
CA MET A 17 36.58 55.83 25.81
C MET A 17 35.93 54.84 26.78
N GLY A 18 35.25 55.32 27.84
CA GLY A 18 34.50 54.48 28.75
C GLY A 18 33.36 53.70 28.07
N MET A 19 32.63 54.33 27.16
CA MET A 19 31.56 53.67 26.39
C MET A 19 32.09 52.64 25.39
N ILE A 20 33.26 52.87 24.78
CA ILE A 20 33.89 51.89 23.89
C ILE A 20 34.33 50.64 24.68
N VAL A 21 34.92 50.83 25.86
CA VAL A 21 35.29 49.71 26.75
C VAL A 21 34.05 48.96 27.24
N PHE A 22 32.98 49.67 27.61
CA PHE A 22 31.71 49.07 28.03
C PHE A 22 31.05 48.28 26.89
N ALA A 23 30.99 48.83 25.68
CA ALA A 23 30.46 48.13 24.51
C ALA A 23 31.27 46.87 24.16
N GLY A 24 32.61 46.93 24.28
CA GLY A 24 33.47 45.75 24.12
C GLY A 24 33.21 44.66 25.16
N ALA A 25 32.97 45.05 26.42
CA ALA A 25 32.63 44.10 27.49
C ALA A 25 31.25 43.46 27.28
N VAL A 26 30.25 44.23 26.82
CA VAL A 26 28.91 43.70 26.51
C VAL A 26 28.95 42.75 25.30
N LEU A 27 29.77 43.03 24.28
CA LEU A 27 29.94 42.12 23.14
C LEU A 27 30.63 40.81 23.53
N ALA A 28 31.64 40.86 24.40
CA ALA A 28 32.31 39.66 24.90
C ALA A 28 31.40 38.82 25.83
N ALA A 29 30.52 39.44 26.61
CA ALA A 29 29.55 38.74 27.45
C ALA A 29 28.32 38.23 26.67
N GLY A 30 27.90 38.94 25.61
CA GLY A 30 26.72 38.63 24.82
C GLY A 30 26.91 37.55 23.76
N THR A 31 28.15 37.24 23.37
CA THR A 31 28.46 36.17 22.38
C THR A 31 28.97 34.87 23.03
N GLY A 32 29.16 34.85 24.35
CA GLY A 32 29.50 33.64 25.09
C GLY A 32 28.26 32.82 25.44
N ALA A 33 27.70 32.09 24.48
CA ALA A 33 26.76 31.02 24.81
C ALA A 33 27.55 29.80 25.31
N PHE A 34 27.69 29.67 26.62
CA PHE A 34 28.19 28.43 27.23
C PHE A 34 27.05 27.42 27.29
N PHE A 35 27.00 26.53 26.32
CA PHE A 35 26.17 25.33 26.41
C PHE A 35 26.94 24.29 27.23
N SER A 36 26.52 24.04 28.47
CA SER A 36 26.87 22.80 29.18
C SER A 36 25.60 21.98 29.31
N SER A 37 25.39 20.99 28.44
CA SER A 37 24.43 19.94 28.75
C SER A 37 25.12 18.94 29.69
N GLN A 38 24.57 18.81 30.90
CA GLN A 38 24.74 17.61 31.74
C GLN A 38 23.50 16.74 31.58
N ALA A 39 23.14 16.42 30.34
CA ALA A 39 22.21 15.33 30.14
C ALA A 39 22.99 14.05 30.44
N GLU A 40 22.74 13.43 31.59
CA GLU A 40 23.10 12.02 31.77
C GLU A 40 22.44 11.28 30.60
N ALA A 41 23.23 10.54 29.82
CA ALA A 41 22.69 9.63 28.83
C ALA A 41 22.01 8.46 29.56
N THR A 42 20.82 8.71 30.08
CA THR A 42 19.97 7.69 30.69
C THR A 42 19.32 6.91 29.56
N GLY A 43 19.64 5.61 29.43
CA GLY A 43 19.09 4.73 28.40
C GLY A 43 20.12 3.92 27.62
N ASN A 44 21.41 4.25 27.68
CA ASN A 44 22.44 3.43 27.05
C ASN A 44 22.74 2.20 27.92
N VAL A 45 22.29 1.02 27.48
CA VAL A 45 22.68 -0.26 28.08
C VAL A 45 23.92 -0.75 27.34
N PHE A 46 25.10 -0.61 27.95
CA PHE A 46 26.31 -1.22 27.41
C PHE A 46 26.33 -2.70 27.77
N THR A 47 25.92 -3.55 26.83
CA THR A 47 26.01 -5.01 26.99
C THR A 47 27.41 -5.47 26.60
N ALA A 48 28.14 -6.07 27.55
CA ALA A 48 29.44 -6.67 27.25
C ALA A 48 29.26 -8.02 26.55
N GLY A 49 30.01 -8.24 25.47
CA GLY A 49 30.06 -9.50 24.76
C GLY A 49 30.46 -9.32 23.29
N THR A 50 30.18 -10.30 22.45
CA THR A 50 30.53 -10.28 21.02
C THR A 50 29.29 -10.47 20.16
N LEU A 51 29.15 -9.69 19.11
CA LEU A 51 28.20 -9.97 18.02
C LEU A 51 28.97 -10.73 16.93
N ASP A 52 28.48 -11.90 16.53
CA ASP A 52 29.21 -12.74 15.55
C ASP A 52 28.24 -13.47 14.62
N LEU A 53 27.94 -12.82 13.49
CA LEU A 53 27.07 -13.38 12.45
C LEU A 53 27.83 -14.43 11.63
N LYS A 54 27.24 -15.61 11.52
CA LYS A 54 27.67 -16.68 10.64
C LYS A 54 26.59 -17.01 9.62
N ILE A 55 27.03 -17.54 8.48
CA ILE A 55 26.13 -18.00 7.42
C ILE A 55 26.37 -19.49 7.10
N ALA A 56 25.33 -20.19 6.66
CA ALA A 56 25.42 -21.57 6.17
C ALA A 56 24.51 -21.80 4.96
N LYS A 57 24.98 -22.59 3.99
CA LYS A 57 24.23 -22.98 2.78
C LYS A 57 24.73 -24.33 2.24
N ASP A 58 23.86 -25.33 2.11
CA ASP A 58 24.06 -26.43 1.16
C ASP A 58 23.21 -26.24 -0.10
N SER A 59 23.30 -27.19 -1.03
CA SER A 59 22.54 -27.20 -2.29
C SER A 59 21.02 -27.26 -2.09
N ASN A 60 20.55 -27.57 -0.88
CA ASN A 60 19.14 -27.69 -0.53
C ASN A 60 18.73 -26.61 0.50
N GLY A 61 19.57 -25.60 0.71
CA GLY A 61 19.32 -24.56 1.70
C GLY A 61 19.26 -25.05 3.14
N ASN A 62 19.88 -26.19 3.50
CA ASN A 62 20.05 -26.62 4.90
C ASN A 62 21.40 -26.16 5.46
N PRO A 63 21.54 -26.06 6.79
CA PRO A 63 22.85 -25.84 7.40
C PRO A 63 23.75 -27.06 7.14
N VAL A 64 24.71 -26.92 6.22
CA VAL A 64 25.80 -27.91 6.08
C VAL A 64 26.62 -27.92 7.36
N ASN A 65 27.31 -29.03 7.63
CA ASN A 65 28.25 -29.23 8.74
C ASN A 65 29.32 -28.12 8.83
N GLY A 66 28.97 -26.94 9.35
CA GLY A 66 29.86 -25.79 9.54
C GLY A 66 29.17 -24.45 9.29
N TRP A 67 29.21 -23.58 10.30
CA TRP A 67 28.91 -22.16 10.17
C TRP A 67 30.14 -21.45 9.61
N LEU A 68 29.99 -20.70 8.53
CA LEU A 68 31.07 -19.94 7.90
C LEU A 68 31.09 -18.51 8.44
N ASP A 69 32.29 -17.96 8.60
CA ASP A 69 32.46 -16.54 8.89
C ASP A 69 31.81 -15.74 7.76
N ALA A 70 30.89 -14.83 8.12
CA ALA A 70 30.04 -14.11 7.18
C ALA A 70 30.87 -13.33 6.15
N GLN A 71 31.09 -13.92 4.98
CA GLN A 71 31.54 -13.22 3.79
C GLN A 71 30.82 -13.79 2.58
N ASN A 72 29.95 -12.95 2.01
CA ASN A 72 29.33 -12.99 0.69
C ASN A 72 28.74 -14.34 0.27
N ASN A 73 27.42 -14.40 0.15
CA ASN A 73 26.79 -15.51 -0.57
C ASN A 73 26.64 -15.12 -2.05
N SER A 74 27.44 -15.75 -2.90
CA SER A 74 27.37 -15.54 -4.35
C SER A 74 26.24 -16.36 -4.97
N TRP A 75 25.35 -15.67 -5.67
CA TRP A 75 24.21 -16.24 -6.37
C TRP A 75 24.48 -16.17 -7.87
N ASN A 76 24.50 -17.33 -8.52
CA ASN A 76 24.76 -17.43 -9.96
C ASN A 76 23.47 -17.79 -10.67
N LEU A 77 22.86 -16.80 -11.32
CA LEU A 77 21.64 -16.94 -12.09
C LEU A 77 22.02 -17.10 -13.55
N THR A 78 21.65 -18.22 -14.15
CA THR A 78 22.00 -18.58 -15.54
C THR A 78 20.77 -18.98 -16.33
N SER A 79 20.82 -18.82 -17.66
CA SER A 79 19.71 -19.20 -18.55
C SER A 79 18.38 -18.52 -18.22
N LEU A 80 18.47 -17.26 -17.78
CA LEU A 80 17.32 -16.42 -17.47
C LEU A 80 16.42 -16.26 -18.70
N THR A 81 15.13 -16.54 -18.51
CA THR A 81 14.09 -16.36 -19.50
C THR A 81 13.09 -15.34 -18.96
N PRO A 82 12.70 -14.30 -19.72
CA PRO A 82 11.68 -13.35 -19.30
C PRO A 82 10.40 -14.09 -18.94
N GLY A 83 9.87 -13.85 -17.74
CA GLY A 83 8.71 -14.58 -17.24
C GLY A 83 9.00 -16.06 -17.00
N GLY A 84 10.24 -16.47 -16.73
CA GLY A 84 10.57 -17.87 -16.37
C GLY A 84 10.11 -18.22 -14.95
N THR A 85 10.27 -19.45 -14.48
CA THR A 85 10.05 -19.73 -13.04
C THR A 85 11.05 -18.91 -12.21
N PRO A 86 10.64 -18.26 -11.09
CA PRO A 86 11.57 -17.61 -10.19
C PRO A 86 12.65 -18.59 -9.69
N GLU A 87 13.89 -18.13 -9.66
CA GLU A 87 15.02 -18.85 -9.10
C GLU A 87 15.14 -18.49 -7.61
N GLU A 88 14.85 -19.45 -6.74
CA GLU A 88 14.88 -19.31 -5.29
C GLU A 88 16.22 -19.76 -4.71
N SER A 89 16.74 -19.02 -3.72
CA SER A 89 17.86 -19.46 -2.92
C SER A 89 17.69 -19.06 -1.46
N ALA A 90 18.08 -19.96 -0.55
CA ALA A 90 18.02 -19.74 0.88
C ALA A 90 19.41 -19.68 1.53
N VAL A 91 19.52 -18.94 2.64
CA VAL A 91 20.73 -18.77 3.46
C VAL A 91 20.34 -18.85 4.93
N TRP A 92 21.01 -19.71 5.70
CA TRP A 92 20.86 -19.69 7.16
C TRP A 92 21.80 -18.66 7.76
N LEU A 93 21.27 -17.86 8.68
CA LEU A 93 21.95 -16.84 9.43
C LEU A 93 21.96 -17.25 10.90
N LYS A 94 23.08 -17.10 11.60
CA LYS A 94 23.17 -17.36 13.04
C LYS A 94 24.02 -16.34 13.76
N ASN A 95 23.53 -15.82 14.88
CA ASN A 95 24.34 -15.05 15.79
C ASN A 95 25.05 -16.03 16.74
N THR A 96 26.32 -16.32 16.48
CA THR A 96 27.18 -17.13 17.36
C THR A 96 27.82 -16.31 18.48
N GLY A 97 27.49 -15.02 18.54
CA GLY A 97 27.88 -14.09 19.57
C GLY A 97 27.22 -14.38 20.92
N SER A 98 27.59 -13.56 21.91
CA SER A 98 27.05 -13.62 23.27
C SER A 98 26.09 -12.48 23.59
N VAL A 99 25.77 -11.64 22.62
CA VAL A 99 24.84 -10.52 22.75
C VAL A 99 23.84 -10.55 21.61
N ASP A 100 22.61 -10.14 21.90
CA ASP A 100 21.54 -10.13 20.92
C ASP A 100 21.81 -9.08 19.84
N GLY A 101 21.54 -9.44 18.58
CA GLY A 101 21.53 -8.52 17.47
C GLY A 101 20.13 -7.95 17.33
N MET A 102 20.01 -6.62 17.35
CA MET A 102 18.71 -5.96 17.31
C MET A 102 18.15 -5.86 15.89
N THR A 103 19.04 -5.73 14.89
CA THR A 103 18.63 -5.61 13.49
C THR A 103 19.53 -6.38 12.57
N LEU A 104 18.91 -7.01 11.58
CA LEU A 104 19.58 -7.61 10.43
C LEU A 104 19.45 -6.66 9.22
N GLY A 105 20.55 -6.46 8.51
CA GLY A 105 20.58 -5.78 7.22
C GLY A 105 20.98 -6.73 6.09
N VAL A 106 20.43 -6.49 4.90
CA VAL A 106 20.69 -7.21 3.66
C VAL A 106 21.03 -6.18 2.59
N ALA A 107 22.20 -6.33 1.96
CA ALA A 107 22.65 -5.46 0.88
C ALA A 107 23.23 -6.29 -0.26
N MET A 108 23.11 -5.78 -1.50
CA MET A 108 23.94 -6.30 -2.58
C MET A 108 25.30 -5.61 -2.57
N ALA A 109 26.39 -6.39 -2.63
CA ALA A 109 27.75 -5.85 -2.71
C ALA A 109 28.30 -5.81 -4.13
N ASN A 110 27.95 -6.77 -4.97
CA ASN A 110 28.40 -6.85 -6.36
C ASN A 110 27.28 -7.41 -7.21
N ALA A 111 27.05 -6.85 -8.39
CA ALA A 111 26.20 -7.42 -9.43
C ALA A 111 26.97 -7.42 -10.75
N ALA A 112 27.42 -8.60 -11.18
CA ALA A 112 28.13 -8.79 -12.44
C ALA A 112 27.21 -9.47 -13.45
N ALA A 113 26.71 -8.71 -14.42
CA ALA A 113 25.87 -9.22 -15.49
C ALA A 113 26.62 -9.34 -16.81
N THR A 114 26.30 -10.36 -17.62
CA THR A 114 26.80 -10.45 -19.01
C THR A 114 26.19 -9.40 -19.93
N VAL A 115 25.01 -8.89 -19.58
CA VAL A 115 24.31 -7.79 -20.27
C VAL A 115 24.13 -6.62 -19.30
N PRO A 116 24.65 -5.41 -19.59
CA PRO A 116 24.44 -4.24 -18.75
C PRO A 116 22.96 -3.96 -18.52
N GLY A 117 22.58 -3.60 -17.28
CA GLY A 117 21.19 -3.32 -16.91
C GLY A 117 20.38 -4.55 -16.49
N THR A 118 20.92 -5.77 -16.55
CA THR A 118 20.20 -6.99 -16.13
C THR A 118 19.63 -6.87 -14.71
N ALA A 119 20.36 -6.26 -13.76
CA ALA A 119 19.86 -6.11 -12.38
C ALA A 119 18.53 -5.35 -12.28
N ALA A 120 18.33 -4.33 -13.13
CA ALA A 120 17.10 -3.52 -13.22
C ALA A 120 15.93 -4.25 -13.91
N GLN A 121 16.17 -5.49 -14.35
CA GLN A 121 15.19 -6.36 -14.99
C GLN A 121 14.98 -7.64 -14.17
N MET A 122 15.72 -7.81 -13.06
CA MET A 122 15.64 -8.97 -12.19
C MET A 122 14.70 -8.65 -11.03
N ARG A 123 13.40 -8.89 -11.26
CA ARG A 123 12.36 -8.75 -10.24
C ARG A 123 12.66 -9.66 -9.07
N ILE A 124 12.53 -9.13 -7.87
CA ILE A 124 12.50 -9.89 -6.63
C ILE A 124 11.04 -10.26 -6.38
N THR A 125 10.71 -11.54 -6.56
CA THR A 125 9.34 -12.06 -6.39
C THR A 125 9.08 -12.56 -4.98
N GLU A 126 10.14 -12.76 -4.20
CA GLU A 126 10.07 -13.10 -2.79
C GLU A 126 11.36 -12.61 -2.11
N MET A 127 11.23 -12.04 -0.92
CA MET A 127 12.34 -11.86 0.01
C MET A 127 11.82 -12.01 1.42
N THR A 128 12.21 -13.06 2.13
CA THR A 128 11.70 -13.37 3.47
C THR A 128 12.81 -13.68 4.46
N LEU A 129 12.53 -13.49 5.75
CA LEU A 129 13.34 -13.93 6.88
C LEU A 129 12.47 -14.77 7.82
N ASP A 130 12.75 -16.06 7.92
CA ASP A 130 11.89 -17.04 8.61
C ASP A 130 10.42 -17.03 8.14
N GLY A 131 10.21 -16.67 6.88
CA GLY A 131 8.88 -16.57 6.26
C GLY A 131 8.24 -15.20 6.36
N ASP A 132 8.78 -14.28 7.17
CA ASP A 132 8.29 -12.90 7.22
C ASP A 132 8.83 -12.12 6.00
N SER A 133 7.94 -11.46 5.25
CA SER A 133 8.35 -10.64 4.10
C SER A 133 9.24 -9.48 4.53
N LEU A 134 10.30 -9.26 3.75
CA LEU A 134 11.17 -8.09 3.82
C LEU A 134 10.87 -7.07 2.71
N LEU A 135 9.94 -7.38 1.81
CA LEU A 135 9.40 -6.44 0.85
C LEU A 135 8.20 -5.72 1.46
N GLU A 136 8.08 -4.43 1.17
CA GLU A 136 7.03 -3.53 1.68
C GLU A 136 6.21 -2.96 0.52
N GLY A 137 4.93 -2.63 0.72
CA GLY A 137 4.15 -1.91 -0.30
C GLY A 137 3.90 -2.67 -1.61
N GLY A 138 3.67 -3.99 -1.53
CA GLY A 138 3.25 -4.82 -2.65
C GLY A 138 1.83 -4.52 -3.15
N ALA A 139 1.37 -5.32 -4.11
CA ALA A 139 -0.05 -5.27 -4.45
C ALA A 139 -0.88 -5.76 -3.25
N GLY A 140 -2.01 -5.10 -3.00
CA GLY A 140 -2.86 -5.39 -1.85
C GLY A 140 -2.71 -4.38 -0.72
N ALA A 141 -3.54 -4.57 0.32
CA ALA A 141 -3.54 -3.72 1.50
C ALA A 141 -2.43 -4.13 2.47
N ASP A 142 -1.77 -3.12 3.05
CA ASP A 142 -0.74 -3.28 4.07
C ASP A 142 -1.05 -2.34 5.25
N PHE A 143 -1.30 -2.93 6.41
CA PHE A 143 -1.58 -2.19 7.65
C PHE A 143 -0.35 -2.06 8.56
N GLY A 144 0.82 -2.56 8.16
CA GLY A 144 2.05 -2.51 8.95
C GLY A 144 2.45 -1.08 9.32
N ASP A 145 2.26 -0.14 8.39
CA ASP A 145 2.55 1.29 8.56
C ASP A 145 1.34 2.11 8.99
N TYR A 146 0.26 1.47 9.44
CA TYR A 146 -0.91 2.19 9.92
C TYR A 146 -0.53 3.12 11.08
N SER A 147 -0.65 4.43 10.86
CA SER A 147 -0.37 5.46 11.85
C SER A 147 -1.63 6.23 12.21
N THR A 148 -1.80 6.46 13.51
CA THR A 148 -2.90 7.24 14.06
C THR A 148 -2.68 8.73 13.80
N PRO A 149 -3.72 9.50 13.45
CA PRO A 149 -3.58 10.95 13.31
C PRO A 149 -3.28 11.62 14.65
N MET A 150 -2.37 12.60 14.61
CA MET A 150 -2.04 13.45 15.74
C MET A 150 -3.04 14.63 15.82
N GLY A 151 -4.19 14.41 16.45
CA GLY A 151 -5.16 15.48 16.74
C GLY A 151 -6.60 15.05 16.52
N CYS A 152 -7.34 14.91 17.61
CA CYS A 152 -8.77 14.57 17.60
C CYS A 152 -9.56 15.80 18.07
N ASP A 153 -10.54 16.23 17.27
CA ASP A 153 -11.50 17.26 17.71
C ASP A 153 -12.54 16.64 18.64
N GLU A 154 -12.95 15.40 18.36
CA GLU A 154 -13.86 14.63 19.18
C GLU A 154 -13.48 13.14 19.17
N THR A 155 -13.76 12.46 20.29
CA THR A 155 -13.52 11.04 20.46
C THR A 155 -14.85 10.27 20.46
N ILE A 156 -14.89 9.20 19.68
CA ILE A 156 -16.04 8.31 19.53
C ILE A 156 -15.85 7.05 20.36
N THR A 157 -16.84 6.81 21.21
CA THR A 157 -17.01 5.63 22.07
C THR A 157 -18.32 4.92 21.69
N PRO A 158 -18.53 3.66 22.10
CA PRO A 158 -19.75 2.92 21.74
C PRO A 158 -21.07 3.63 22.06
N GLY A 159 -21.08 4.57 23.01
CA GLY A 159 -22.26 5.32 23.42
C GLY A 159 -22.61 6.55 22.57
N ASN A 160 -21.72 7.05 21.70
CA ASN A 160 -21.94 8.31 20.98
C ASN A 160 -21.67 8.28 19.46
N PHE A 161 -21.29 7.14 18.87
CA PHE A 161 -20.88 7.06 17.45
C PHE A 161 -21.87 7.75 16.50
N ALA A 162 -23.13 7.29 16.48
CA ALA A 162 -24.12 7.83 15.54
C ALA A 162 -24.42 9.31 15.78
N SER A 163 -24.51 9.74 17.04
CA SER A 163 -24.74 11.16 17.36
C SER A 163 -23.57 12.05 16.97
N THR A 164 -22.33 11.59 17.15
CA THR A 164 -21.14 12.38 16.85
C THR A 164 -20.90 12.46 15.34
N VAL A 165 -20.96 11.34 14.62
CA VAL A 165 -20.75 11.34 13.15
C VAL A 165 -21.82 12.14 12.42
N ASN A 166 -23.10 11.96 12.76
CA ASN A 166 -24.18 12.67 12.08
C ASN A 166 -24.24 14.17 12.44
N ALA A 167 -23.65 14.58 13.57
CA ALA A 167 -23.59 15.99 14.00
C ALA A 167 -22.25 16.67 13.69
N ALA A 168 -21.36 15.99 12.96
CA ALA A 168 -20.05 16.50 12.60
C ALA A 168 -20.17 17.84 11.86
N THR A 169 -19.18 18.69 12.08
CA THR A 169 -19.03 20.00 11.44
C THR A 169 -17.81 19.99 10.52
N ALA A 170 -17.76 20.94 9.61
CA ALA A 170 -16.80 20.90 8.52
C ALA A 170 -15.34 20.93 9.03
N GLY A 171 -14.51 20.04 8.47
CA GLY A 171 -13.09 19.93 8.80
C GLY A 171 -12.75 19.16 10.07
N GLN A 172 -13.73 18.60 10.79
CA GLN A 172 -13.47 17.91 12.05
C GLN A 172 -12.73 16.57 11.87
N VAL A 173 -11.84 16.25 12.81
CA VAL A 173 -11.23 14.93 12.97
C VAL A 173 -11.90 14.19 14.12
N LEU A 174 -12.62 13.12 13.79
CA LEU A 174 -13.35 12.26 14.72
C LEU A 174 -12.55 10.96 14.93
N CYS A 175 -12.03 10.78 16.13
CA CYS A 175 -11.21 9.61 16.45
C CYS A 175 -12.03 8.51 17.12
N VAL A 176 -12.05 7.32 16.54
CA VAL A 176 -12.81 6.17 17.04
C VAL A 176 -11.89 5.32 17.93
N GLU A 177 -12.27 5.17 19.20
CA GLU A 177 -11.57 4.27 20.12
C GLU A 177 -11.74 2.79 19.73
N ALA A 178 -10.99 1.91 20.40
CA ALA A 178 -11.23 0.48 20.31
C ALA A 178 -12.64 0.11 20.80
N GLY A 179 -13.32 -0.80 20.11
CA GLY A 179 -14.60 -1.31 20.56
C GLY A 179 -15.50 -1.82 19.44
N ASP A 180 -16.62 -2.43 19.85
CA ASP A 180 -17.69 -2.86 18.96
C ASP A 180 -18.82 -1.82 18.98
N TYR A 181 -19.22 -1.38 17.79
CA TYR A 181 -20.17 -0.32 17.57
C TYR A 181 -21.31 -0.81 16.69
N ASN A 182 -22.56 -0.57 17.09
CA ASN A 182 -23.73 -0.84 16.24
C ASN A 182 -24.53 0.47 16.06
N PRO A 183 -24.03 1.39 15.23
CA PRO A 183 -24.70 2.66 14.97
C PRO A 183 -25.87 2.55 14.00
N GLY A 184 -26.01 1.43 13.27
CA GLY A 184 -26.87 1.33 12.09
C GLY A 184 -26.35 2.21 10.95
N ASP A 185 -27.26 2.84 10.20
CA ASP A 185 -26.89 3.68 9.05
C ASP A 185 -26.40 5.07 9.50
N LEU A 186 -25.23 5.45 9.02
CA LEU A 186 -24.58 6.73 9.28
C LEU A 186 -24.62 7.63 8.05
N THR A 187 -24.76 8.94 8.25
CA THR A 187 -24.67 9.93 7.18
C THR A 187 -23.59 10.96 7.50
N MET A 188 -22.59 11.04 6.62
CA MET A 188 -21.50 12.02 6.70
C MET A 188 -21.79 13.16 5.73
N SER A 189 -22.46 14.21 6.22
CA SER A 189 -22.93 15.33 5.38
C SER A 189 -22.07 16.59 5.44
N ALA A 190 -21.17 16.70 6.41
CA ALA A 190 -20.29 17.86 6.55
C ALA A 190 -18.99 17.66 5.77
N ASP A 191 -18.53 18.71 5.09
CA ASP A 191 -17.34 18.66 4.25
C ASP A 191 -16.06 18.57 5.10
N GLY A 192 -15.04 17.89 4.60
CA GLY A 192 -13.72 17.84 5.23
C GLY A 192 -13.64 17.01 6.51
N VAL A 193 -14.69 16.25 6.84
CA VAL A 193 -14.68 15.39 8.04
C VAL A 193 -13.74 14.21 7.82
N THR A 194 -12.85 13.98 8.79
CA THR A 194 -12.01 12.78 8.87
C THR A 194 -12.51 11.90 10.00
N LEU A 195 -13.06 10.73 9.68
CA LEU A 195 -13.39 9.69 10.63
C LEU A 195 -12.28 8.65 10.63
N VAL A 196 -11.64 8.42 11.78
CA VAL A 196 -10.40 7.64 11.84
C VAL A 196 -10.31 6.80 13.11
N ALA A 197 -9.94 5.53 12.99
CA ALA A 197 -9.69 4.67 14.14
C ALA A 197 -8.35 4.98 14.81
N LEU A 198 -8.31 4.84 16.14
CA LEU A 198 -7.08 4.95 16.93
C LEU A 198 -6.18 3.71 16.86
N ASN A 199 -6.64 2.61 16.27
CA ASN A 199 -5.84 1.41 16.08
C ASN A 199 -6.05 0.87 14.66
N ALA A 200 -5.07 0.12 14.15
CA ALA A 200 -5.18 -0.52 12.85
C ALA A 200 -6.40 -1.45 12.79
N PRO A 201 -7.08 -1.57 11.63
CA PRO A 201 -8.32 -2.33 11.52
C PRO A 201 -8.11 -3.84 11.71
N ASN A 202 -6.90 -4.36 11.44
CA ASN A 202 -6.53 -5.76 11.67
C ASN A 202 -6.05 -6.05 13.11
N SER A 203 -5.99 -5.04 13.99
CA SER A 203 -5.53 -5.22 15.36
C SER A 203 -6.59 -5.88 16.27
N ALA A 204 -6.13 -6.40 17.41
CA ALA A 204 -7.02 -6.92 18.45
C ALA A 204 -7.89 -5.81 19.09
N ASP A 205 -7.37 -4.58 19.15
CA ASP A 205 -8.02 -3.40 19.74
C ASP A 205 -8.65 -2.49 18.67
N ARG A 206 -9.18 -3.08 17.59
CA ARG A 206 -9.78 -2.34 16.48
C ARG A 206 -11.10 -1.66 16.84
N ALA A 207 -11.48 -0.68 16.02
CA ALA A 207 -12.83 -0.10 16.01
C ALA A 207 -13.71 -0.87 15.02
N LYS A 208 -14.57 -1.76 15.53
CA LYS A 208 -15.48 -2.59 14.73
C LYS A 208 -16.86 -1.95 14.62
N VAL A 209 -17.32 -1.65 13.41
CA VAL A 209 -18.57 -0.94 13.13
C VAL A 209 -19.54 -1.85 12.36
N ASP A 210 -20.61 -2.25 13.05
CA ASP A 210 -21.80 -2.89 12.50
C ASP A 210 -22.79 -1.81 12.02
N GLY A 211 -22.55 -1.32 10.81
CA GLY A 211 -23.31 -0.22 10.22
C GLY A 211 -22.82 0.17 8.83
N THR A 212 -23.63 0.98 8.15
CA THR A 212 -23.31 1.48 6.80
C THR A 212 -22.98 2.97 6.83
N PHE A 213 -22.23 3.44 5.84
CA PHE A 213 -21.86 4.84 5.68
C PHE A 213 -22.44 5.42 4.39
N ASN A 214 -23.15 6.54 4.51
CA ASN A 214 -23.59 7.36 3.38
C ASN A 214 -22.86 8.70 3.39
N VAL A 215 -21.91 8.88 2.47
CA VAL A 215 -21.06 10.06 2.37
C VAL A 215 -21.63 11.04 1.35
N THR A 216 -22.06 12.20 1.83
CA THR A 216 -22.62 13.28 0.99
C THR A 216 -21.87 14.60 1.13
N GLY A 217 -21.01 14.75 2.13
CA GLY A 217 -20.09 15.88 2.28
C GLY A 217 -18.81 15.67 1.47
N ASP A 218 -18.28 16.75 0.90
CA ASP A 218 -17.06 16.71 0.09
C ASP A 218 -15.80 16.61 0.96
N ASN A 219 -14.70 16.08 0.44
CA ASN A 219 -13.41 15.97 1.13
C ASN A 219 -13.46 15.13 2.43
N VAL A 220 -14.37 14.15 2.49
CA VAL A 220 -14.50 13.24 3.64
C VAL A 220 -13.46 12.14 3.58
N THR A 221 -12.88 11.79 4.73
CA THR A 221 -11.99 10.62 4.87
C THR A 221 -12.59 9.62 5.86
N ILE A 222 -12.62 8.34 5.49
CA ILE A 222 -12.93 7.21 6.39
C ILE A 222 -11.70 6.31 6.46
N LYS A 223 -11.14 6.15 7.67
CA LYS A 223 -9.86 5.47 7.86
C LYS A 223 -9.79 4.51 9.05
N GLY A 224 -9.16 3.36 8.85
CA GLY A 224 -8.77 2.47 9.95
C GLY A 224 -9.89 1.64 10.57
N LEU A 225 -11.10 1.68 10.01
CA LEU A 225 -12.24 0.98 10.59
C LEU A 225 -12.31 -0.47 10.14
N TYR A 226 -12.81 -1.34 11.01
CA TYR A 226 -13.32 -2.66 10.62
C TYR A 226 -14.84 -2.54 10.46
N ILE A 227 -15.33 -2.56 9.24
CA ILE A 227 -16.73 -2.30 8.87
C ILE A 227 -17.37 -3.62 8.48
N GLU A 228 -18.41 -4.02 9.21
CA GLU A 228 -19.09 -5.31 9.05
C GLU A 228 -20.60 -5.11 9.16
N PRO A 229 -21.27 -4.59 8.12
CA PRO A 229 -22.69 -4.24 8.18
C PRO A 229 -23.61 -5.48 8.21
N GLY A 230 -23.08 -6.68 7.94
CA GLY A 230 -23.84 -7.90 7.78
C GLY A 230 -24.88 -7.78 6.67
N THR A 231 -26.12 -8.12 6.98
CA THR A 231 -27.22 -8.05 6.01
C THR A 231 -27.55 -6.60 5.61
N VAL A 232 -27.27 -6.25 4.36
CA VAL A 232 -27.65 -4.97 3.76
C VAL A 232 -28.96 -5.07 2.96
N VAL A 233 -29.69 -3.96 2.88
CA VAL A 233 -30.99 -3.88 2.16
C VAL A 233 -30.81 -3.25 0.77
N PHE A 234 -31.65 -3.63 -0.19
CA PHE A 234 -31.88 -2.96 -1.49
C PHE A 234 -30.67 -2.33 -2.21
N GLN A 235 -29.93 -3.10 -3.03
CA GLN A 235 -28.75 -2.60 -3.75
C GLN A 235 -27.67 -1.98 -2.82
N GLY A 236 -27.62 -2.43 -1.57
CA GLY A 236 -26.89 -1.80 -0.47
C GLY A 236 -25.37 -1.91 -0.58
N SER A 237 -24.69 -1.12 0.24
CA SER A 237 -23.23 -1.07 0.30
C SER A 237 -22.75 -0.78 1.72
N ALA A 238 -21.56 -1.25 2.09
CA ALA A 238 -20.95 -0.84 3.36
C ALA A 238 -20.66 0.68 3.37
N ILE A 239 -20.12 1.21 2.26
CA ILE A 239 -19.88 2.63 2.07
C ILE A 239 -20.47 3.10 0.74
N SER A 240 -21.38 4.07 0.78
CA SER A 240 -21.96 4.75 -0.38
C SER A 240 -21.42 6.18 -0.47
N ILE A 241 -20.92 6.56 -1.64
CA ILE A 241 -20.26 7.85 -1.90
C ILE A 241 -21.06 8.63 -2.95
N ASN A 242 -21.50 9.82 -2.54
CA ASN A 242 -22.16 10.80 -3.40
C ASN A 242 -21.60 12.21 -3.15
N ALA A 243 -20.27 12.31 -3.13
CA ALA A 243 -19.52 13.54 -2.86
C ALA A 243 -18.18 13.56 -3.62
N ASP A 244 -17.53 14.72 -3.68
CA ASP A 244 -16.19 14.91 -4.27
C ASP A 244 -15.08 14.77 -3.21
N GLY A 245 -13.87 14.44 -3.63
CA GLY A 245 -12.69 14.45 -2.75
C GLY A 245 -12.68 13.39 -1.64
N VAL A 246 -13.50 12.33 -1.77
CA VAL A 246 -13.64 11.32 -0.72
C VAL A 246 -12.48 10.34 -0.72
N THR A 247 -11.93 10.05 0.46
CA THR A 247 -10.87 9.05 0.66
C THR A 247 -11.35 7.93 1.56
N ILE A 248 -11.30 6.69 1.07
CA ILE A 248 -11.53 5.47 1.84
C ILE A 248 -10.17 4.78 1.99
N ASP A 249 -9.58 4.87 3.17
CA ASP A 249 -8.18 4.49 3.41
C ASP A 249 -8.03 3.47 4.53
N SER A 250 -7.30 2.39 4.32
CA SER A 250 -6.86 1.53 5.41
C SER A 250 -8.02 0.93 6.23
N ASN A 251 -9.12 0.53 5.60
CA ASN A 251 -10.26 -0.11 6.26
C ASN A 251 -10.28 -1.61 5.96
N ILE A 252 -10.90 -2.39 6.84
CA ILE A 252 -11.38 -3.74 6.52
C ILE A 252 -12.89 -3.62 6.32
N ILE A 253 -13.39 -4.00 5.16
CA ILE A 253 -14.81 -4.04 4.81
C ILE A 253 -15.14 -5.51 4.58
N ASN A 254 -15.94 -6.11 5.46
CA ASN A 254 -16.24 -7.54 5.47
C ASN A 254 -17.75 -7.78 5.66
N ASP A 255 -18.24 -8.97 5.31
CA ASP A 255 -19.61 -9.46 5.56
C ASP A 255 -20.65 -8.44 5.10
N VAL A 256 -20.71 -8.22 3.79
CA VAL A 256 -21.74 -7.39 3.16
C VAL A 256 -22.73 -8.30 2.43
N ASP A 257 -23.74 -8.75 3.17
CA ASP A 257 -24.67 -9.80 2.74
C ASP A 257 -25.97 -9.24 2.11
N GLY A 258 -26.19 -9.57 0.83
CA GLY A 258 -27.40 -9.28 0.05
C GLY A 258 -28.37 -10.45 -0.13
N LEU A 259 -28.07 -11.63 0.40
CA LEU A 259 -28.78 -12.91 0.18
C LEU A 259 -30.25 -12.83 0.61
N ALA A 260 -30.52 -12.18 1.75
CA ALA A 260 -31.86 -12.06 2.32
C ALA A 260 -32.76 -11.08 1.54
N ASN A 261 -32.18 -9.99 1.02
CA ASN A 261 -32.93 -8.85 0.49
C ASN A 261 -32.95 -8.76 -1.04
N GLY A 262 -32.18 -9.61 -1.73
CA GLY A 262 -32.25 -9.78 -3.18
C GLY A 262 -31.81 -8.54 -3.95
N GLY A 263 -30.83 -7.80 -3.45
CA GLY A 263 -30.12 -6.73 -4.16
C GLY A 263 -28.69 -7.16 -4.50
N SER A 264 -28.08 -6.49 -5.49
CA SER A 264 -26.63 -6.49 -5.68
C SER A 264 -25.96 -5.75 -4.53
N VAL A 265 -24.84 -6.24 -4.04
CA VAL A 265 -24.16 -5.67 -2.88
C VAL A 265 -22.75 -5.22 -3.22
N LYS A 266 -22.24 -4.27 -2.43
CA LYS A 266 -21.00 -3.56 -2.73
C LYS A 266 -20.23 -3.31 -1.43
N GLY A 267 -18.92 -3.52 -1.41
CA GLY A 267 -18.09 -2.97 -0.35
C GLY A 267 -18.14 -1.44 -0.39
N VAL A 268 -17.68 -0.86 -1.50
CA VAL A 268 -17.71 0.57 -1.77
C VAL A 268 -18.54 0.86 -3.03
N TYR A 269 -19.52 1.75 -2.90
CA TYR A 269 -20.34 2.21 -4.01
C TYR A 269 -20.13 3.69 -4.28
N ILE A 270 -19.64 4.03 -5.47
CA ILE A 270 -19.49 5.40 -5.96
C ILE A 270 -20.59 5.61 -7.00
N GLY A 271 -21.71 6.21 -6.59
CA GLY A 271 -22.72 6.60 -7.56
C GLY A 271 -24.15 6.79 -7.06
N HIS A 272 -24.96 7.21 -8.02
CA HIS A 272 -26.42 7.11 -8.03
C HIS A 272 -26.84 7.10 -9.50
N THR A 273 -27.32 5.96 -10.00
CA THR A 273 -27.71 5.82 -11.41
C THR A 273 -28.78 6.87 -11.74
N GLY A 274 -28.57 7.65 -12.81
CA GLY A 274 -29.51 8.68 -13.25
C GLY A 274 -29.27 10.10 -12.71
N VAL A 275 -28.21 10.32 -11.93
CA VAL A 275 -27.72 11.67 -11.61
C VAL A 275 -26.72 12.10 -12.68
N ALA A 276 -27.00 13.22 -13.35
CA ALA A 276 -26.06 13.87 -14.27
C ALA A 276 -25.05 14.73 -13.50
N GLY A 277 -23.87 14.94 -14.08
CA GLY A 277 -22.83 15.80 -13.52
C GLY A 277 -21.46 15.14 -13.56
N THR A 278 -20.57 15.59 -12.69
CA THR A 278 -19.25 14.99 -12.50
C THR A 278 -19.02 14.77 -11.02
N ARG A 279 -18.44 13.62 -10.67
CA ARG A 279 -17.79 13.38 -9.39
C ARG A 279 -16.29 13.38 -9.59
N SER A 280 -15.55 13.82 -8.59
CA SER A 280 -14.12 14.01 -8.72
C SER A 280 -13.32 13.57 -7.50
N ASN A 281 -12.10 13.10 -7.76
CA ASN A 281 -11.06 12.88 -6.75
C ASN A 281 -11.49 11.91 -5.64
N VAL A 282 -12.16 10.82 -6.01
CA VAL A 282 -12.45 9.72 -5.08
C VAL A 282 -11.27 8.76 -5.07
N THR A 283 -10.74 8.47 -3.88
CA THR A 283 -9.64 7.53 -3.66
C THR A 283 -10.12 6.37 -2.79
N VAL A 284 -9.97 5.14 -3.27
CA VAL A 284 -10.17 3.92 -2.49
C VAL A 284 -8.80 3.24 -2.39
N THR A 285 -8.20 3.30 -1.21
CA THR A 285 -6.81 2.88 -1.03
C THR A 285 -6.55 2.05 0.22
N ASN A 286 -5.62 1.12 0.14
CA ASN A 286 -5.16 0.36 1.29
C ASN A 286 -6.27 -0.41 2.04
N ASN A 287 -7.38 -0.77 1.39
CA ASN A 287 -8.49 -1.47 2.05
C ASN A 287 -8.42 -2.97 1.80
N VAL A 288 -8.82 -3.76 2.81
CA VAL A 288 -9.25 -5.15 2.58
C VAL A 288 -10.76 -5.11 2.38
N ILE A 289 -11.24 -5.59 1.23
CA ILE A 289 -12.67 -5.68 0.90
C ILE A 289 -12.97 -7.14 0.60
N SER A 290 -13.70 -7.80 1.49
CA SER A 290 -13.96 -9.23 1.38
C SER A 290 -15.36 -9.63 1.83
N ASP A 291 -15.73 -10.89 1.57
CA ASP A 291 -16.97 -11.50 2.06
C ASP A 291 -18.19 -10.67 1.62
N ILE A 292 -18.30 -10.51 0.30
CA ILE A 292 -19.35 -9.74 -0.36
C ILE A 292 -20.29 -10.69 -1.09
N ASP A 293 -21.41 -11.00 -0.45
CA ASP A 293 -22.32 -12.05 -0.90
C ASP A 293 -23.61 -11.50 -1.50
N ALA A 294 -23.79 -11.74 -2.79
CA ALA A 294 -25.01 -11.47 -3.51
C ALA A 294 -25.77 -12.77 -3.84
N LYS A 295 -27.07 -12.63 -4.13
CA LYS A 295 -27.88 -13.79 -4.49
C LYS A 295 -27.39 -14.45 -5.79
N THR A 296 -27.16 -15.75 -5.75
CA THR A 296 -26.57 -16.55 -6.85
C THR A 296 -27.60 -17.24 -7.76
N GLY A 297 -28.90 -17.14 -7.44
CA GLY A 297 -29.99 -17.75 -8.23
C GLY A 297 -30.06 -17.22 -9.68
N PRO A 298 -30.90 -17.80 -10.56
CA PRO A 298 -31.00 -17.35 -11.94
C PRO A 298 -31.45 -15.88 -12.03
N PHE A 299 -31.00 -15.18 -13.08
CA PHE A 299 -31.50 -13.83 -13.36
C PHE A 299 -32.99 -13.88 -13.72
N ILE A 300 -33.81 -13.14 -12.98
CA ILE A 300 -35.24 -13.00 -13.23
C ILE A 300 -35.53 -11.51 -13.45
N SER A 301 -36.00 -11.18 -14.65
CA SER A 301 -36.34 -9.81 -15.02
C SER A 301 -37.47 -9.22 -14.16
N GLY A 302 -37.56 -7.89 -14.13
CA GLY A 302 -38.64 -7.18 -13.43
C GLY A 302 -38.42 -6.96 -11.93
N GLY A 303 -37.17 -7.02 -11.45
CA GLY A 303 -36.83 -6.66 -10.07
C GLY A 303 -37.25 -7.70 -9.03
N ASN A 304 -37.37 -8.97 -9.43
CA ASN A 304 -37.73 -10.05 -8.52
C ASN A 304 -36.69 -10.20 -7.39
N PRO A 305 -37.06 -10.20 -6.10
CA PRO A 305 -36.14 -10.41 -4.99
C PRO A 305 -35.54 -11.83 -4.94
N ALA A 306 -36.08 -12.77 -5.72
CA ALA A 306 -35.49 -14.09 -5.95
C ALA A 306 -34.47 -14.13 -7.10
N SER A 307 -34.38 -13.08 -7.92
CA SER A 307 -33.41 -12.97 -9.01
C SER A 307 -32.00 -12.98 -8.45
N GLY A 308 -31.07 -13.66 -9.13
CA GLY A 308 -29.65 -13.45 -8.90
C GLY A 308 -29.22 -12.00 -9.13
N LYS A 309 -28.12 -11.64 -8.47
CA LYS A 309 -27.61 -10.28 -8.30
C LYS A 309 -26.08 -10.25 -8.38
N GLY A 310 -25.54 -9.04 -8.44
CA GLY A 310 -24.11 -8.80 -8.54
C GLY A 310 -23.44 -8.60 -7.18
N ALA A 311 -22.28 -9.19 -6.97
CA ALA A 311 -21.38 -8.84 -5.88
C ALA A 311 -20.26 -7.91 -6.39
N TYR A 312 -19.92 -6.88 -5.62
CA TYR A 312 -18.88 -5.94 -6.01
C TYR A 312 -17.97 -5.56 -4.84
N GLY A 313 -16.66 -5.53 -5.08
CA GLY A 313 -15.74 -4.92 -4.12
C GLY A 313 -15.91 -3.40 -4.14
N VAL A 314 -15.62 -2.81 -5.30
CA VAL A 314 -15.85 -1.40 -5.62
C VAL A 314 -16.73 -1.30 -6.87
N LEU A 315 -17.85 -0.60 -6.77
CA LEU A 315 -18.70 -0.28 -7.92
C LEU A 315 -18.74 1.23 -8.16
N VAL A 316 -18.37 1.64 -9.37
CA VAL A 316 -18.57 2.99 -9.88
C VAL A 316 -19.70 2.94 -10.89
N ASN A 317 -20.88 3.44 -10.51
CA ASN A 317 -22.05 3.48 -11.37
C ASN A 317 -22.81 4.81 -11.20
N PHE A 318 -22.07 5.90 -11.45
CA PHE A 318 -22.59 7.25 -11.48
C PHE A 318 -23.12 7.59 -12.89
N GLY A 319 -24.29 8.23 -12.97
CA GLY A 319 -24.91 8.54 -14.27
C GLY A 319 -24.18 9.60 -15.10
N GLY A 320 -23.29 10.37 -14.47
CA GLY A 320 -22.36 11.29 -15.11
C GLY A 320 -20.95 10.70 -15.24
N SER A 321 -19.92 11.54 -15.11
CA SER A 321 -18.52 11.09 -15.10
C SER A 321 -17.91 11.09 -13.71
N THR A 322 -16.94 10.21 -13.46
CA THR A 322 -16.09 10.22 -12.25
C THR A 322 -14.63 10.47 -12.66
N THR A 323 -14.12 11.68 -12.45
CA THR A 323 -12.76 12.09 -12.84
C THR A 323 -11.77 11.97 -11.68
N GLY A 324 -10.50 11.65 -11.94
CA GLY A 324 -9.51 11.55 -10.86
C GLY A 324 -9.82 10.42 -9.87
N LEU A 325 -10.49 9.37 -10.33
CA LEU A 325 -10.72 8.15 -9.57
C LEU A 325 -9.40 7.39 -9.42
N VAL A 326 -9.08 7.02 -8.18
CA VAL A 326 -7.93 6.16 -7.85
C VAL A 326 -8.40 4.99 -7.01
N ILE A 327 -8.09 3.78 -7.45
CA ILE A 327 -8.33 2.52 -6.72
C ILE A 327 -6.97 1.82 -6.62
N THR A 328 -6.32 1.89 -5.46
CA THR A 328 -4.93 1.40 -5.33
C THR A 328 -4.65 0.68 -4.02
N ASN A 329 -3.71 -0.26 -4.02
CA ASN A 329 -3.27 -0.95 -2.79
C ASN A 329 -4.43 -1.64 -2.05
N ASN A 330 -5.50 -2.07 -2.73
CA ASN A 330 -6.59 -2.79 -2.06
C ASN A 330 -6.40 -4.29 -2.23
N THR A 331 -6.70 -5.05 -1.17
CA THR A 331 -6.94 -6.49 -1.29
C THR A 331 -8.44 -6.70 -1.45
N ILE A 332 -8.87 -7.28 -2.56
CA ILE A 332 -10.29 -7.54 -2.86
C ILE A 332 -10.46 -9.03 -3.13
N SER A 333 -11.20 -9.73 -2.28
CA SER A 333 -11.34 -11.19 -2.38
C SER A 333 -12.67 -11.69 -1.85
N ASP A 334 -13.05 -12.93 -2.12
CA ASP A 334 -14.25 -13.56 -1.56
C ASP A 334 -15.53 -12.80 -1.93
N LEU A 335 -15.77 -12.70 -3.24
CA LEU A 335 -16.96 -12.07 -3.83
C LEU A 335 -17.80 -13.15 -4.49
N GLU A 336 -19.02 -13.39 -4.01
CA GLU A 336 -19.91 -14.39 -4.59
C GLU A 336 -21.24 -13.79 -5.04
N GLY A 337 -21.62 -14.01 -6.30
CA GLY A 337 -22.84 -13.48 -6.88
C GLY A 337 -23.26 -14.23 -8.12
N LEU A 338 -24.44 -13.93 -8.67
CA LEU A 338 -24.77 -14.44 -10.02
C LEU A 338 -23.74 -13.93 -11.04
N TRP A 339 -23.31 -12.69 -10.87
CA TRP A 339 -22.09 -12.12 -11.44
C TRP A 339 -21.30 -11.45 -10.32
N SER A 340 -19.99 -11.33 -10.49
CA SER A 340 -19.13 -10.76 -9.45
C SER A 340 -18.01 -9.96 -10.07
N HIS A 341 -17.88 -8.69 -9.69
CA HIS A 341 -16.83 -7.81 -10.18
C HIS A 341 -16.06 -7.18 -9.02
N ALA A 342 -14.77 -7.45 -8.90
CA ALA A 342 -13.96 -6.83 -7.84
C ALA A 342 -13.94 -5.30 -7.97
N VAL A 343 -13.73 -4.80 -9.20
CA VAL A 343 -13.88 -3.39 -9.57
C VAL A 343 -14.81 -3.27 -10.78
N GLY A 344 -16.04 -2.79 -10.55
CA GLY A 344 -17.00 -2.47 -11.61
C GLY A 344 -16.92 -0.99 -12.00
N LEU A 345 -16.34 -0.69 -13.16
CA LEU A 345 -16.36 0.64 -13.78
C LEU A 345 -17.56 0.73 -14.74
N GLU A 346 -18.75 0.76 -14.16
CA GLU A 346 -20.04 0.76 -14.85
C GLU A 346 -20.59 2.16 -15.16
N GLY A 347 -19.83 3.21 -14.89
CA GLY A 347 -20.05 4.59 -15.35
C GLY A 347 -18.82 5.13 -16.09
N ASP A 348 -18.89 6.36 -16.62
CA ASP A 348 -17.75 6.97 -17.32
C ASP A 348 -16.67 7.41 -16.33
N THR A 349 -15.45 6.89 -16.45
CA THR A 349 -14.34 7.19 -15.51
C THR A 349 -13.08 7.65 -16.24
N PRO A 350 -13.09 8.84 -16.86
CA PRO A 350 -11.95 9.33 -17.63
C PRO A 350 -10.68 9.42 -16.77
N SER A 351 -9.61 8.80 -17.26
CA SER A 351 -8.29 8.80 -16.62
C SER A 351 -8.28 8.19 -15.22
N ALA A 352 -9.19 7.26 -14.95
CA ALA A 352 -9.13 6.47 -13.72
C ALA A 352 -7.84 5.63 -13.66
N VAL A 353 -7.38 5.39 -12.43
CA VAL A 353 -6.19 4.59 -12.12
C VAL A 353 -6.60 3.42 -11.23
N VAL A 354 -6.32 2.21 -11.69
CA VAL A 354 -6.51 0.96 -10.94
C VAL A 354 -5.16 0.26 -10.86
N THR A 355 -4.47 0.40 -9.72
CA THR A 355 -3.08 -0.05 -9.58
C THR A 355 -2.77 -0.74 -8.26
N TYR A 356 -1.80 -1.65 -8.23
CA TYR A 356 -1.33 -2.27 -6.98
C TYR A 356 -2.45 -2.93 -6.15
N ASN A 357 -3.55 -3.37 -6.79
CA ASN A 357 -4.58 -4.13 -6.09
C ASN A 357 -4.26 -5.61 -6.16
N ASP A 358 -4.53 -6.34 -5.08
CA ASP A 358 -4.50 -7.80 -5.04
C ASP A 358 -5.92 -8.33 -5.11
N ILE A 359 -6.27 -9.02 -6.19
CA ILE A 359 -7.63 -9.45 -6.49
C ILE A 359 -7.68 -10.94 -6.73
N SER A 360 -8.43 -11.65 -5.89
CA SER A 360 -8.59 -13.10 -5.95
C SER A 360 -10.01 -13.53 -5.60
N ASP A 361 -10.33 -14.81 -5.81
CA ASP A 361 -11.56 -15.44 -5.31
C ASP A 361 -12.84 -14.64 -5.66
N VAL A 362 -13.00 -14.35 -6.96
CA VAL A 362 -14.19 -13.69 -7.50
C VAL A 362 -15.03 -14.77 -8.17
N VAL A 363 -16.18 -15.09 -7.59
CA VAL A 363 -16.98 -16.25 -7.97
C VAL A 363 -18.29 -15.80 -8.62
N ASP A 364 -18.53 -16.24 -9.85
CA ASP A 364 -19.82 -16.09 -10.53
C ASP A 364 -20.63 -17.39 -10.52
N HIS A 365 -21.93 -17.28 -10.85
CA HIS A 365 -22.81 -18.44 -11.06
C HIS A 365 -23.36 -18.47 -12.49
N LYS A 366 -22.64 -17.86 -13.44
CA LYS A 366 -22.90 -17.90 -14.89
C LYS A 366 -21.97 -18.86 -15.64
N GLY A 367 -21.18 -19.65 -14.92
CA GLY A 367 -20.28 -20.66 -15.49
C GLY A 367 -18.89 -20.12 -15.83
N GLY A 368 -18.37 -19.20 -15.02
CA GLY A 368 -17.04 -18.62 -15.15
C GLY A 368 -16.93 -17.57 -16.25
N THR A 369 -18.01 -16.83 -16.53
CA THR A 369 -18.05 -15.85 -17.64
C THR A 369 -18.21 -14.41 -17.19
N ASP A 370 -18.51 -14.21 -15.91
CA ASP A 370 -18.85 -12.92 -15.32
C ASP A 370 -18.27 -12.79 -13.89
N SER A 371 -17.19 -13.52 -13.63
CA SER A 371 -16.25 -13.31 -12.52
C SER A 371 -15.10 -12.46 -13.05
N VAL A 372 -15.13 -11.16 -12.76
CA VAL A 372 -14.21 -10.19 -13.39
C VAL A 372 -13.45 -9.38 -12.35
N SER A 373 -12.12 -9.28 -12.47
CA SER A 373 -11.34 -8.44 -11.55
C SER A 373 -11.58 -6.94 -11.83
N VAL A 374 -11.48 -6.51 -13.09
CA VAL A 374 -11.84 -5.14 -13.50
C VAL A 374 -12.79 -5.17 -14.70
N PHE A 375 -14.04 -4.75 -14.48
CA PHE A 375 -15.10 -4.77 -15.48
C PHE A 375 -15.48 -3.37 -15.96
N PHE A 376 -15.71 -3.22 -17.27
CA PHE A 376 -16.16 -1.97 -17.89
C PHE A 376 -17.49 -2.18 -18.61
N GLU A 377 -18.58 -1.63 -18.08
CA GLU A 377 -19.91 -1.85 -18.68
C GLU A 377 -20.35 -0.72 -19.60
N THR A 378 -20.37 0.51 -19.10
CA THR A 378 -20.85 1.70 -19.85
C THR A 378 -19.81 2.81 -19.97
N ASN A 379 -18.56 2.52 -19.60
CA ASN A 379 -17.47 3.47 -19.50
C ASN A 379 -16.92 3.93 -20.86
N THR A 380 -17.45 5.03 -21.39
CA THR A 380 -17.05 5.56 -22.71
C THR A 380 -15.60 6.05 -22.77
N SER A 381 -14.99 6.28 -21.61
CA SER A 381 -13.59 6.69 -21.46
C SER A 381 -12.65 5.53 -21.09
N ALA A 382 -13.09 4.27 -21.21
CA ALA A 382 -12.28 3.09 -20.86
C ALA A 382 -10.89 3.08 -21.54
N GLY A 383 -10.75 3.67 -22.73
CA GLY A 383 -9.47 3.78 -23.43
C GLY A 383 -8.48 4.79 -22.84
N THR A 384 -8.82 5.51 -21.77
CA THR A 384 -7.92 6.39 -21.01
C THR A 384 -7.62 5.88 -19.60
N VAL A 385 -8.19 4.73 -19.22
CA VAL A 385 -8.01 4.13 -17.89
C VAL A 385 -6.72 3.32 -17.85
N ASP A 386 -5.95 3.52 -16.77
CA ASP A 386 -4.78 2.72 -16.45
C ASP A 386 -5.18 1.58 -15.51
N VAL A 387 -4.97 0.34 -15.95
CA VAL A 387 -5.11 -0.87 -15.13
C VAL A 387 -3.74 -1.54 -15.08
N LYS A 388 -2.90 -1.21 -14.12
CA LYS A 388 -1.48 -1.62 -14.13
C LYS A 388 -1.03 -2.10 -12.78
N PHE A 389 0.00 -2.94 -12.73
CA PHE A 389 0.63 -3.32 -11.47
C PHE A 389 -0.34 -3.98 -10.46
N ASN A 390 -1.42 -4.61 -10.93
CA ASN A 390 -2.31 -5.39 -10.08
C ASN A 390 -1.88 -6.87 -10.07
N ASN A 391 -2.27 -7.57 -9.01
CA ASN A 391 -2.15 -9.01 -8.87
C ASN A 391 -3.54 -9.62 -9.11
N PHE A 392 -3.70 -10.40 -10.18
CA PHE A 392 -4.96 -11.06 -10.51
C PHE A 392 -4.86 -12.58 -10.36
N ASP A 393 -5.93 -13.17 -9.84
CA ASP A 393 -6.14 -14.61 -9.81
C ASP A 393 -6.46 -15.18 -11.20
N PRO A 394 -5.74 -16.24 -11.65
CA PRO A 394 -5.93 -16.83 -12.96
C PRO A 394 -7.29 -17.53 -13.16
N SER A 395 -8.08 -17.77 -12.10
CA SER A 395 -9.43 -18.32 -12.25
C SER A 395 -10.46 -17.30 -12.78
N ASN A 396 -10.11 -16.02 -12.83
CA ASN A 396 -11.02 -14.92 -13.15
C ASN A 396 -10.74 -14.33 -14.53
N LEU A 397 -11.73 -13.66 -15.12
CA LEU A 397 -11.45 -12.69 -16.18
C LEU A 397 -10.82 -11.45 -15.54
N SER A 398 -9.51 -11.33 -15.64
CA SER A 398 -8.77 -10.21 -15.05
C SER A 398 -9.26 -8.83 -15.54
N VAL A 399 -9.39 -8.63 -16.86
CA VAL A 399 -9.91 -7.36 -17.41
C VAL A 399 -10.94 -7.65 -18.50
N ALA A 400 -12.17 -7.18 -18.32
CA ALA A 400 -13.23 -7.40 -19.29
C ALA A 400 -14.02 -6.13 -19.63
N VAL A 401 -14.38 -6.01 -20.91
CA VAL A 401 -15.23 -4.94 -21.43
C VAL A 401 -16.55 -5.53 -21.92
N HIS A 402 -17.66 -4.95 -21.50
CA HIS A 402 -18.97 -5.38 -21.93
C HIS A 402 -19.10 -5.35 -23.47
N PRO A 403 -19.71 -6.38 -24.10
CA PRO A 403 -19.76 -6.50 -25.56
C PRO A 403 -20.36 -5.32 -26.33
N SER A 404 -21.24 -4.53 -25.70
CA SER A 404 -21.86 -3.36 -26.31
C SER A 404 -21.08 -2.07 -26.10
N LEU A 405 -20.05 -2.07 -25.24
CA LEU A 405 -19.27 -0.88 -24.97
C LEU A 405 -18.34 -0.59 -26.14
N THR A 406 -18.33 0.68 -26.55
CA THR A 406 -17.37 1.21 -27.52
C THR A 406 -16.72 2.45 -26.92
N TYR A 407 -15.40 2.55 -27.07
CA TYR A 407 -14.62 3.68 -26.58
C TYR A 407 -13.50 4.02 -27.57
N ALA A 408 -12.96 5.23 -27.46
CA ALA A 408 -11.83 5.68 -28.26
C ALA A 408 -10.50 5.36 -27.55
N GLY A 409 -9.44 5.11 -28.33
CA GLY A 409 -8.11 4.85 -27.79
C GLY A 409 -7.83 3.38 -27.51
N SER A 410 -6.92 3.12 -26.58
CA SER A 410 -6.55 1.79 -26.11
C SER A 410 -6.37 1.84 -24.60
N MET A 411 -7.11 1.01 -23.89
CA MET A 411 -6.93 0.83 -22.45
C MET A 411 -5.53 0.28 -22.20
N ASP A 412 -4.85 0.82 -21.19
CA ASP A 412 -3.51 0.40 -20.84
C ASP A 412 -3.56 -0.58 -19.67
N ALA A 413 -3.52 -1.88 -20.00
CA ALA A 413 -3.62 -2.99 -19.06
C ALA A 413 -2.26 -3.71 -18.85
N ARG A 414 -1.14 -3.01 -19.03
CA ARG A 414 0.20 -3.62 -19.00
C ARG A 414 0.72 -3.80 -17.59
N ASN A 415 1.72 -4.67 -17.42
CA ASN A 415 2.44 -4.86 -16.15
C ASN A 415 1.54 -5.34 -14.98
N ASN A 416 0.43 -6.02 -15.25
CA ASN A 416 -0.31 -6.76 -14.22
C ASN A 416 0.18 -8.21 -14.16
N TRP A 417 0.18 -8.80 -12.97
CA TRP A 417 0.25 -10.25 -12.83
C TRP A 417 -1.10 -10.86 -13.17
N TRP A 418 -1.06 -11.77 -14.14
CA TRP A 418 -2.22 -12.45 -14.70
C TRP A 418 -2.34 -13.86 -14.11
N GLY A 419 -1.71 -14.20 -12.99
CA GLY A 419 -1.70 -15.59 -12.52
C GLY A 419 -0.84 -16.56 -13.36
N ASP A 420 -0.48 -16.20 -14.60
CA ASP A 420 0.44 -16.89 -15.48
C ASP A 420 1.14 -15.92 -16.47
N PHE A 421 1.77 -16.48 -17.52
CA PHE A 421 2.52 -15.73 -18.53
C PHE A 421 1.72 -15.43 -19.82
N ASP A 422 0.44 -15.81 -19.90
CA ASP A 422 -0.43 -15.59 -21.05
C ASP A 422 -1.64 -14.74 -20.66
N SER A 423 -1.52 -13.41 -20.77
CA SER A 423 -2.64 -12.50 -20.50
C SER A 423 -3.84 -12.64 -21.44
N SER A 424 -3.76 -13.44 -22.52
CA SER A 424 -4.76 -13.43 -23.58
C SER A 424 -6.03 -14.21 -23.26
N ASP A 425 -5.98 -15.16 -22.34
CA ASP A 425 -7.14 -15.96 -21.90
C ASP A 425 -7.95 -15.29 -20.77
N GLN A 426 -7.35 -14.32 -20.09
CA GLN A 426 -7.97 -13.55 -19.00
C GLN A 426 -8.49 -12.17 -19.41
N VAL A 427 -8.43 -11.84 -20.69
CA VAL A 427 -8.84 -10.53 -21.21
C VAL A 427 -9.95 -10.66 -22.22
N PHE A 428 -11.13 -10.14 -21.86
CA PHE A 428 -12.28 -10.12 -22.75
C PHE A 428 -12.49 -8.71 -23.36
N LYS A 429 -12.22 -8.59 -24.66
CA LYS A 429 -12.18 -7.29 -25.35
C LYS A 429 -13.25 -7.04 -26.41
N ASN A 430 -13.99 -8.05 -26.89
CA ASN A 430 -14.99 -7.97 -27.99
C ASN A 430 -14.81 -6.79 -28.99
N GLY A 431 -13.68 -6.75 -29.72
CA GLY A 431 -13.41 -5.72 -30.74
C GLY A 431 -12.83 -4.40 -30.21
N ASN A 432 -12.72 -4.24 -28.89
CA ASN A 432 -12.04 -3.13 -28.24
C ASN A 432 -10.52 -3.35 -28.13
N ASN A 433 -9.78 -2.24 -28.02
CA ASN A 433 -8.33 -2.26 -27.85
C ASN A 433 -7.97 -2.23 -26.36
N ILE A 434 -7.48 -3.36 -25.86
CA ILE A 434 -6.86 -3.49 -24.55
C ILE A 434 -5.40 -3.86 -24.79
N ASN A 435 -4.48 -3.05 -24.29
CA ASN A 435 -3.05 -3.29 -24.42
C ASN A 435 -2.56 -4.12 -23.24
N THR A 436 -2.33 -5.41 -23.50
CA THR A 436 -1.82 -6.39 -22.53
C THR A 436 -0.41 -6.87 -22.89
N ASN A 437 0.21 -6.25 -23.93
CA ASN A 437 1.62 -6.44 -24.22
C ASN A 437 2.38 -6.18 -22.91
N ASN A 438 3.44 -6.91 -22.60
CA ASN A 438 4.03 -6.93 -21.25
C ASN A 438 3.20 -7.70 -20.19
N PRO A 439 2.82 -8.98 -20.40
CA PRO A 439 2.22 -9.78 -19.33
C PRO A 439 3.26 -9.93 -18.20
N ALA A 440 2.88 -9.69 -16.93
CA ALA A 440 3.85 -9.71 -15.82
C ALA A 440 4.67 -11.00 -15.70
N GLY A 441 5.92 -10.82 -15.26
CA GLY A 441 6.58 -11.80 -14.41
C GLY A 441 5.76 -11.92 -13.12
N GLY A 442 6.12 -12.85 -12.24
CA GLY A 442 5.40 -13.29 -11.05
C GLY A 442 4.74 -12.20 -10.17
N PRO A 443 3.97 -12.59 -9.16
CA PRO A 443 3.19 -11.67 -8.32
C PRO A 443 3.99 -10.46 -7.83
N ILE A 444 3.33 -9.32 -7.69
CA ILE A 444 3.93 -8.08 -7.18
C ILE A 444 3.98 -8.18 -5.66
N ALA A 445 5.06 -8.80 -5.17
CA ALA A 445 5.23 -9.13 -3.76
C ALA A 445 5.62 -7.94 -2.88
N GLY A 446 6.11 -6.84 -3.46
CA GLY A 446 6.53 -5.64 -2.73
C GLY A 446 7.67 -4.86 -3.41
N LEU A 447 8.10 -3.81 -2.71
CA LEU A 447 9.19 -2.90 -3.02
C LEU A 447 10.26 -2.99 -1.91
N ILE A 448 11.49 -2.54 -2.20
CA ILE A 448 12.57 -2.53 -1.21
C ILE A 448 12.43 -1.27 -0.35
N ASN A 449 12.23 -1.43 0.97
CA ASN A 449 11.91 -0.34 1.91
C ASN A 449 10.76 0.57 1.39
N GLY A 450 9.78 -0.01 0.70
CA GLY A 450 8.66 0.70 0.09
C GLY A 450 9.03 1.56 -1.13
N ASN A 451 10.27 1.47 -1.63
CA ASN A 451 10.78 2.30 -2.71
C ASN A 451 11.03 1.50 -3.99
N ASP A 452 10.65 2.10 -5.11
CA ASP A 452 11.03 1.70 -6.46
C ASP A 452 11.98 2.79 -7.01
N PHE A 453 13.29 2.52 -7.02
CA PHE A 453 14.29 3.53 -7.32
C PHE A 453 14.38 3.87 -8.81
N ASN A 454 13.97 2.93 -9.68
CA ASN A 454 14.05 3.12 -11.12
C ASN A 454 12.67 3.36 -11.78
N GLY A 455 11.58 3.26 -11.02
CA GLY A 455 10.22 3.58 -11.44
C GLY A 455 9.59 2.53 -12.35
N ASN A 456 10.07 1.28 -12.31
CA ASN A 456 9.57 0.19 -13.17
C ASN A 456 8.34 -0.54 -12.60
N GLY A 457 7.97 -0.27 -11.35
CA GLY A 457 6.78 -0.75 -10.64
C GLY A 457 6.95 -2.08 -9.90
N TYR A 458 8.17 -2.54 -9.63
CA TYR A 458 8.43 -3.76 -8.85
C TYR A 458 9.79 -3.72 -8.16
N ALA A 459 9.94 -4.40 -7.01
CA ALA A 459 11.26 -4.60 -6.42
C ALA A 459 12.16 -5.35 -7.39
N ASP A 460 13.35 -4.82 -7.65
CA ASP A 460 14.39 -5.52 -8.38
C ASP A 460 15.76 -5.47 -7.71
N LEU A 461 16.73 -6.17 -8.30
CA LEU A 461 18.08 -6.21 -7.76
C LEU A 461 18.80 -4.84 -7.87
N GLN A 462 18.42 -3.97 -8.80
CA GLN A 462 18.94 -2.60 -8.81
C GLN A 462 18.40 -1.78 -7.63
N ASP A 463 17.13 -1.95 -7.25
CA ASP A 463 16.55 -1.29 -6.07
C ASP A 463 17.28 -1.74 -4.81
N LEU A 464 17.46 -3.05 -4.60
CA LEU A 464 18.19 -3.59 -3.45
C LEU A 464 19.66 -3.10 -3.40
N ASN A 465 20.28 -2.81 -4.54
CA ASN A 465 21.61 -2.22 -4.59
C ASN A 465 21.62 -0.73 -4.22
N ASN A 466 20.57 0.00 -4.60
CA ASN A 466 20.47 1.44 -4.37
C ASN A 466 19.98 1.77 -2.96
N ASP A 467 19.12 0.90 -2.41
CA ASP A 467 18.48 1.06 -1.11
C ASP A 467 18.51 -0.25 -0.34
N PRO A 468 19.69 -0.65 0.18
CA PRO A 468 19.80 -1.89 0.94
C PRO A 468 18.90 -1.85 2.16
N ILE A 469 18.39 -3.01 2.57
CA ILE A 469 17.64 -3.16 3.82
C ILE A 469 18.66 -3.03 4.95
N LEU A 470 18.73 -1.89 5.63
CA LEU A 470 19.73 -1.67 6.69
C LEU A 470 19.26 -2.13 8.07
N SER A 471 17.95 -2.30 8.24
CA SER A 471 17.33 -2.67 9.50
C SER A 471 15.97 -3.30 9.26
N ALA A 472 15.92 -4.62 9.12
CA ALA A 472 14.69 -5.37 8.87
C ALA A 472 13.67 -5.39 10.03
N GLY A 473 13.82 -4.57 11.08
CA GLY A 473 12.97 -4.63 12.30
C GLY A 473 13.09 -5.94 13.11
N VAL A 474 13.71 -6.96 12.52
CA VAL A 474 13.87 -8.31 13.04
C VAL A 474 15.34 -8.53 13.35
N GLY A 475 15.61 -8.77 14.63
CA GLY A 475 16.94 -9.08 15.15
C GLY A 475 17.32 -10.55 15.01
N LEU A 476 18.49 -10.88 15.54
CA LEU A 476 18.99 -12.25 15.69
C LEU A 476 19.62 -12.38 17.08
N ASP A 477 18.87 -12.96 18.01
CA ASP A 477 19.29 -13.13 19.40
C ASP A 477 20.52 -14.05 19.50
N ALA A 478 21.25 -13.95 20.61
CA ALA A 478 22.44 -14.77 20.83
C ALA A 478 22.10 -16.28 20.76
N GLY A 479 22.70 -16.98 19.81
CA GLY A 479 22.48 -18.39 19.54
C GLY A 479 21.29 -18.71 18.62
N GLU A 480 20.46 -17.72 18.29
CA GLU A 480 19.33 -17.85 17.37
C GLU A 480 19.82 -18.04 15.93
N GLN A 481 19.01 -18.75 15.14
CA GLN A 481 19.22 -18.91 13.71
C GLN A 481 17.93 -18.58 12.96
N LYS A 482 18.06 -17.95 11.80
CA LYS A 482 16.96 -17.63 10.89
C LYS A 482 17.33 -17.98 9.46
N GLN A 483 16.34 -18.26 8.63
CA GLN A 483 16.49 -18.55 7.21
C GLN A 483 16.09 -17.31 6.41
N PHE A 484 17.04 -16.75 5.66
CA PHE A 484 16.75 -15.76 4.62
C PHE A 484 16.44 -16.49 3.31
N VAL A 485 15.34 -16.16 2.65
CA VAL A 485 14.98 -16.65 1.32
C VAL A 485 14.83 -15.45 0.40
N MET A 486 15.34 -15.55 -0.83
CA MET A 486 15.00 -14.61 -1.88
C MET A 486 14.79 -15.37 -3.19
N ALA A 487 13.72 -15.04 -3.90
CA ALA A 487 13.42 -15.55 -5.23
C ALA A 487 13.47 -14.39 -6.23
N VAL A 488 14.13 -14.63 -7.35
CA VAL A 488 14.30 -13.62 -8.40
C VAL A 488 13.96 -14.18 -9.76
N GLN A 489 13.43 -13.32 -10.61
CA GLN A 489 12.97 -13.67 -11.93
C GLN A 489 13.34 -12.56 -12.91
N LEU A 490 13.69 -12.91 -14.13
CA LEU A 490 13.79 -11.92 -15.20
C LEU A 490 12.38 -11.45 -15.56
N ASP A 491 12.10 -10.16 -15.41
CA ASP A 491 10.77 -9.59 -15.57
C ASP A 491 10.24 -9.84 -16.99
N GLY A 492 9.18 -10.64 -17.12
CA GLY A 492 8.58 -10.96 -18.42
C GLY A 492 8.18 -9.73 -19.25
N PRO A 493 7.54 -8.71 -18.63
CA PRO A 493 7.12 -7.49 -19.27
C PRO A 493 8.29 -6.71 -19.83
N THR A 494 9.04 -6.04 -18.98
CA THR A 494 9.85 -4.91 -19.41
C THR A 494 11.12 -5.36 -20.10
N THR A 495 11.43 -6.65 -20.02
CA THR A 495 12.69 -7.20 -20.46
C THR A 495 12.68 -7.55 -21.95
N GLY A 496 13.50 -6.85 -22.72
CA GLY A 496 13.74 -7.17 -24.13
C GLY A 496 14.46 -8.52 -24.32
N ASN A 497 14.37 -9.07 -25.53
CA ASN A 497 14.99 -10.35 -25.88
C ASN A 497 16.53 -10.34 -25.73
N GLU A 498 17.16 -9.18 -25.68
CA GLU A 498 18.60 -9.01 -25.46
C GLU A 498 19.08 -9.51 -24.08
N PHE A 499 18.19 -9.63 -23.10
CA PHE A 499 18.51 -10.20 -21.79
C PHE A 499 18.23 -11.70 -21.73
N GLN A 500 17.62 -12.30 -22.76
CA GLN A 500 17.51 -13.75 -22.85
C GLN A 500 18.91 -14.33 -22.93
N SER A 501 19.22 -15.32 -22.10
CA SER A 501 20.57 -15.88 -21.90
C SER A 501 21.56 -14.98 -21.14
N ALA A 502 21.13 -13.85 -20.60
CA ALA A 502 21.93 -13.13 -19.62
C ALA A 502 22.22 -14.05 -18.41
N SER A 503 23.40 -13.86 -17.84
CA SER A 503 23.75 -14.43 -16.54
C SER A 503 24.10 -13.29 -15.60
N LEU A 504 23.66 -13.42 -14.36
CA LEU A 504 23.95 -12.48 -13.29
C LEU A 504 24.59 -13.23 -12.13
N THR A 505 25.76 -12.76 -11.72
CA THR A 505 26.35 -13.14 -10.43
C THR A 505 26.14 -11.99 -9.46
N THR A 506 25.48 -12.24 -8.34
CA THR A 506 25.33 -11.25 -7.27
C THR A 506 25.86 -11.75 -5.93
N ASP A 507 26.48 -10.86 -5.16
CA ASP A 507 26.90 -11.13 -3.78
C ASP A 507 25.95 -10.43 -2.80
N LEU A 508 25.31 -11.19 -1.92
CA LEU A 508 24.57 -10.63 -0.80
C LEU A 508 25.46 -10.52 0.45
N VAL A 509 25.39 -9.37 1.10
CA VAL A 509 26.03 -9.06 2.38
C VAL A 509 24.96 -8.96 3.46
N PHE A 510 25.17 -9.72 4.52
CA PHE A 510 24.34 -9.68 5.72
C PHE A 510 25.09 -8.96 6.82
N THR A 511 24.44 -8.01 7.48
CA THR A 511 25.02 -7.27 8.61
C THR A 511 24.12 -7.45 9.83
N LEU A 512 24.69 -7.82 10.97
CA LEU A 512 23.98 -7.83 12.24
C LEU A 512 24.43 -6.62 13.05
N ASN A 513 23.49 -5.84 13.59
CA ASN A 513 23.79 -4.63 14.36
C ASN A 513 23.16 -4.67 15.76
N GLN A 514 23.77 -3.93 16.68
CA GLN A 514 23.14 -3.52 17.94
C GLN A 514 22.80 -2.04 17.81
N ILE A 515 21.64 -1.61 18.32
CA ILE A 515 21.27 -0.19 18.37
C ILE A 515 21.69 0.40 19.72
#